data_AF-A0A3S1BH22-F1
#
_entry.id   AF-A0A3S1BH22-F1
#
_cell.length_a   1.000
_cell.length_b   1.000
_cell.length_c   1.000
_cell.angle_alpha   90.00
_cell.angle_beta   90.00
_cell.angle_gamma   90.00
#
_symmetry.space_group_name_H-M   'P 1'
#
loop_
_entity.id
_entity.type
_entity.pdbx_description
1 polymer ?
#
loop_
_entity_poly.entity_id
_entity_poly.type
_entity_poly.pdbx_seq_one_letter_code
_entity_poly.pdbx_strand_id
1 'polypeptide(L)'
;MGGLSQISATNTWALTNQDCVWGFALIINGAMFLYLVYHVTAAVYREEFINLYGSGDWYLAVTWEWVIRYLAPLEVAVVLVWWAVDLVSSQVKRGRPWYQFGTETVMGTLVQWLGLMLLLIAGNIVGVYLLRRWRDRRGRTERARLIAQTRT
;
A
#
# COMPACT_ATOMS: atom_id res chain seq x y z
N MET A 1 -29.29 -8.17 -17.23
CA MET A 1 -27.96 -8.46 -17.82
C MET A 1 -27.23 -7.13 -18.02
N GLY A 2 -26.34 -6.73 -17.11
CA GLY A 2 -25.75 -5.38 -17.16
C GLY A 2 -24.49 -5.17 -16.30
N GLY A 3 -23.77 -6.24 -15.98
CA GLY A 3 -22.58 -6.17 -15.11
C GLY A 3 -21.29 -5.82 -15.85
N LEU A 4 -21.20 -6.09 -17.15
CA LEU A 4 -19.95 -5.97 -17.92
C LEU A 4 -19.85 -4.67 -18.74
N SER A 5 -20.93 -3.90 -18.90
CA SER A 5 -20.88 -2.61 -19.63
C SER A 5 -20.21 -1.48 -18.84
N GLN A 6 -20.00 -1.68 -17.54
CA GLN A 6 -19.32 -0.74 -16.63
C GLN A 6 -17.80 -0.67 -16.87
N ILE A 7 -17.23 -1.60 -17.64
CA ILE A 7 -15.79 -1.69 -17.97
C ILE A 7 -15.54 -1.39 -19.46
N SER A 8 -16.52 -0.77 -20.13
CA SER A 8 -16.40 -0.29 -21.51
C SER A 8 -15.84 1.15 -21.51
N ALA A 9 -15.04 1.52 -22.52
CA ALA A 9 -14.53 2.89 -22.71
C ALA A 9 -15.64 3.97 -22.81
N THR A 10 -16.90 3.55 -22.90
CA THR A 10 -18.09 4.41 -22.90
C THR A 10 -18.60 4.77 -21.49
N ASN A 11 -18.06 4.18 -20.42
CA ASN A 11 -18.38 4.52 -19.03
C ASN A 11 -17.11 4.47 -18.15
N THR A 12 -16.50 5.62 -17.92
CA THR A 12 -15.22 5.77 -17.21
C THR A 12 -15.35 5.84 -15.69
N TRP A 13 -16.57 5.75 -15.14
CA TRP A 13 -16.85 5.94 -13.71
C TRP A 13 -15.99 5.06 -12.80
N ALA A 14 -15.84 3.77 -13.16
CA ALA A 14 -15.05 2.82 -12.37
C ALA A 14 -13.55 3.14 -12.43
N LEU A 15 -13.04 3.49 -13.62
CA LEU A 15 -11.62 3.83 -13.81
C LEU A 15 -11.26 5.08 -13.02
N THR A 16 -12.08 6.14 -13.09
CA THR A 16 -11.87 7.37 -12.34
C THR A 16 -11.87 7.13 -10.83
N ASN A 17 -12.79 6.29 -10.34
CA ASN A 17 -12.80 5.98 -8.91
C ASN A 17 -11.59 5.13 -8.48
N GLN A 18 -11.13 4.19 -9.31
CA GLN A 18 -9.93 3.41 -9.02
C GLN A 18 -8.68 4.29 -9.03
N ASP A 19 -8.52 5.16 -10.02
CA ASP A 19 -7.41 6.11 -10.11
C ASP A 19 -7.33 6.99 -8.86
N CYS A 20 -8.46 7.54 -8.38
CA CYS A 20 -8.50 8.32 -7.15
C CYS A 20 -8.09 7.51 -5.91
N VAL A 21 -8.57 6.27 -5.75
CA VAL A 21 -8.29 5.43 -4.58
C VAL A 21 -6.84 4.96 -4.54
N TRP A 22 -6.29 4.59 -5.70
CA TRP A 22 -4.93 4.09 -5.82
C TRP A 22 -3.90 5.23 -5.92
N GLY A 23 -4.28 6.41 -6.41
CA GLY A 23 -3.46 7.62 -6.32
C GLY A 23 -3.11 7.97 -4.87
N PHE A 24 -4.08 7.85 -3.96
CA PHE A 24 -3.85 7.98 -2.52
C PHE A 24 -2.88 6.91 -1.98
N ALA A 25 -2.97 5.67 -2.49
CA ALA A 25 -2.02 4.58 -2.16
C ALA A 25 -0.58 4.98 -2.47
N LEU A 26 -0.38 5.59 -3.63
CA LEU A 26 0.94 5.96 -4.13
C LEU A 26 1.60 7.01 -3.23
N ILE A 27 0.82 8.00 -2.76
CA ILE A 27 1.31 9.03 -1.83
C ILE A 27 1.71 8.39 -0.49
N ILE A 28 0.89 7.48 0.06
CA ILE A 28 1.25 6.75 1.30
C ILE A 28 2.51 5.92 1.09
N ASN A 29 2.64 5.21 -0.03
CA ASN A 29 3.82 4.41 -0.33
C ASN A 29 5.09 5.28 -0.38
N GLY A 30 5.03 6.43 -1.07
CA GLY A 30 6.11 7.41 -1.08
C GLY A 30 6.45 7.92 0.32
N ALA A 31 5.45 8.20 1.14
CA ALA A 31 5.63 8.62 2.53
C ALA A 31 6.32 7.55 3.39
N MET A 32 5.93 6.28 3.24
CA MET A 32 6.57 5.16 3.94
C MET A 32 8.03 4.98 3.51
N PHE A 33 8.32 5.14 2.22
CA PHE A 33 9.69 5.09 1.73
C PHE A 33 10.54 6.23 2.30
N LEU A 34 10.02 7.47 2.29
CA LEU A 34 10.70 8.61 2.92
C LEU A 34 10.93 8.38 4.42
N TYR A 35 9.96 7.81 5.12
CA TYR A 35 10.10 7.45 6.53
C TYR A 35 11.18 6.40 6.76
N LEU A 36 11.32 5.41 5.88
CA LEU A 36 12.40 4.42 5.93
C LEU A 36 13.77 5.10 5.79
N VAL A 37 13.93 5.99 4.82
CA VAL A 37 15.18 6.75 4.60
C VAL A 37 15.45 7.73 5.75
N TYR A 38 14.42 8.25 6.40
CA TYR A 38 14.59 9.09 7.59
C TYR A 38 15.10 8.26 8.78
N HIS A 39 14.57 7.04 8.98
CA HIS A 39 15.00 6.13 10.05
C HIS A 39 16.42 5.60 9.85
N VAL A 40 16.74 5.18 8.63
CA VAL A 40 18.11 4.85 8.24
C VAL A 40 18.81 6.15 7.93
N THR A 41 19.28 6.86 8.97
CA THR A 41 19.89 8.21 8.93
C THR A 41 20.29 8.64 7.52
N ALA A 42 19.62 9.65 6.96
CA ALA A 42 19.83 10.06 5.56
C ALA A 42 21.31 10.29 5.19
N ALA A 43 22.15 10.69 6.15
CA ALA A 43 23.61 10.75 5.98
C ALA A 43 24.27 9.38 5.75
N VAL A 44 23.93 8.36 6.55
CA VAL A 44 24.39 6.97 6.40
C VAL A 44 23.86 6.39 5.10
N TYR A 45 22.60 6.65 4.76
CA TYR A 45 22.02 6.22 3.49
C TYR A 45 22.78 6.78 2.29
N ARG A 46 23.08 8.09 2.30
CA ARG A 46 23.84 8.76 1.25
C ARG A 46 25.26 8.22 1.12
N GLU A 47 25.99 8.07 2.23
CA GLU A 47 27.38 7.65 2.20
C GLU A 47 27.52 6.16 1.88
N GLU A 48 26.83 5.31 2.62
CA GLU A 48 27.01 3.87 2.52
C GLU A 48 26.30 3.25 1.32
N PHE A 49 25.09 3.69 0.96
CA PHE A 49 24.31 3.03 -0.09
C PHE A 49 24.50 3.65 -1.49
N ILE A 50 24.75 4.97 -1.55
CA ILE A 50 24.84 5.68 -2.84
C ILE A 50 26.32 5.92 -3.21
N ASN A 51 27.07 6.58 -2.32
CA ASN A 51 28.42 7.04 -2.65
C ASN A 51 29.50 5.95 -2.57
N LEU A 52 29.33 4.93 -1.71
CA LEU A 52 30.29 3.83 -1.54
C LEU A 52 30.09 2.67 -2.53
N TYR A 53 28.86 2.41 -2.99
CA TYR A 53 28.57 1.34 -3.97
C TYR A 53 28.60 1.82 -5.43
N GLY A 54 28.57 3.12 -5.69
CA GLY A 54 28.63 3.67 -7.05
C GLY A 54 30.05 3.64 -7.63
N SER A 55 30.40 2.61 -8.41
CA SER A 55 31.65 2.60 -9.16
C SER A 55 31.56 3.55 -10.37
N GLY A 56 31.92 4.81 -10.18
CA GLY A 56 32.04 5.82 -11.25
C GLY A 56 30.87 6.81 -11.38
N ASP A 57 29.93 6.80 -10.45
CA ASP A 57 28.79 7.72 -10.42
C ASP A 57 29.07 9.02 -9.65
N TRP A 58 28.26 10.06 -9.92
CA TRP A 58 28.43 11.37 -9.30
C TRP A 58 28.04 11.34 -7.83
N TYR A 59 28.93 11.85 -6.95
CA TYR A 59 28.66 11.91 -5.52
C TYR A 59 27.42 12.74 -5.19
N LEU A 60 26.54 12.16 -4.38
CA LEU A 60 25.36 12.85 -3.92
C LEU A 60 25.71 13.88 -2.85
N ALA A 61 25.32 15.13 -3.10
CA ALA A 61 25.64 16.28 -2.27
C ALA A 61 24.85 16.27 -0.94
N VAL A 62 25.40 16.95 0.08
CA VAL A 62 24.77 17.08 1.41
C VAL A 62 23.43 17.82 1.35
N THR A 63 23.20 18.63 0.31
CA THR A 63 21.89 19.28 0.07
C THR A 63 20.75 18.28 -0.10
N TRP A 64 21.03 17.07 -0.57
CA TRP A 64 20.03 16.00 -0.68
C TRP A 64 19.50 15.57 0.70
N GLU A 65 20.36 15.56 1.73
CA GLU A 65 19.95 15.22 3.09
C GLU A 65 18.88 16.21 3.61
N TRP A 66 19.08 17.50 3.35
CA TRP A 66 18.12 18.54 3.69
C TRP A 66 16.77 18.35 2.98
N VAL A 67 16.80 17.98 1.69
CA VAL A 67 15.60 17.72 0.91
C VAL A 67 14.81 16.56 1.50
N ILE A 68 15.45 15.42 1.76
CA ILE A 68 14.78 14.23 2.30
C ILE A 68 14.29 14.43 3.72
N ARG A 69 15.04 15.18 4.54
CA ARG A 69 14.71 15.36 5.95
C ARG A 69 13.60 16.36 6.21
N TYR A 70 13.47 17.39 5.36
CA TYR A 70 12.55 18.51 5.61
C TYR A 70 11.62 18.79 4.44
N LEU A 71 12.14 18.90 3.21
CA LEU A 71 11.34 19.30 2.07
C LEU A 71 10.36 18.20 1.64
N ALA A 72 10.83 16.96 1.51
CA ALA A 72 10.01 15.84 1.05
C ALA A 72 8.88 15.47 2.04
N PRO A 73 9.09 15.43 3.38
CA PRO A 73 8.00 15.23 4.33
C PRO A 73 6.97 16.36 4.29
N LEU A 74 7.43 17.60 4.10
CA LEU A 74 6.54 18.76 3.93
C LEU A 74 5.70 18.62 2.65
N GLU A 75 6.31 18.25 1.54
CA GLU A 75 5.61 18.03 0.26
C GLU A 75 4.53 16.96 0.40
N VAL A 76 4.85 15.82 1.02
CA VAL A 76 3.87 14.77 1.31
C VAL A 76 2.69 15.30 2.14
N ALA A 77 2.97 16.06 3.20
CA ALA A 77 1.93 16.63 4.06
C ALA A 77 1.04 17.63 3.29
N VAL A 78 1.64 18.50 2.49
CA VAL A 78 0.91 19.50 1.68
C VAL A 78 0.04 18.80 0.64
N VAL A 79 0.57 17.83 -0.10
CA VAL A 79 -0.18 17.10 -1.12
C VAL A 79 -1.32 16.29 -0.49
N LEU A 80 -1.10 15.63 0.65
CA LEU A 80 -2.15 14.88 1.35
C LEU A 80 -3.28 15.79 1.84
N VAL A 81 -2.96 16.94 2.44
CA VAL A 81 -3.96 17.91 2.91
C VAL A 81 -4.70 18.51 1.74
N TRP A 82 -3.97 18.90 0.69
CA TRP A 82 -4.55 19.46 -0.52
C TRP A 82 -5.53 18.48 -1.17
N TRP A 83 -5.14 17.22 -1.33
CA TRP A 83 -5.99 16.16 -1.87
C TRP A 83 -7.28 15.99 -1.04
N ALA A 84 -7.18 15.94 0.29
CA ALA A 84 -8.35 15.78 1.16
C ALA A 84 -9.30 16.99 1.05
N VAL A 85 -8.75 18.21 1.05
CA VAL A 85 -9.51 19.45 0.90
C VAL A 85 -10.18 19.54 -0.47
N ASP A 86 -9.48 19.18 -1.54
CA ASP A 86 -10.01 19.21 -2.90
C ASP A 86 -11.22 18.27 -3.04
N LEU A 87 -11.09 17.03 -2.57
CA LEU A 87 -12.18 16.06 -2.57
C LEU A 87 -13.37 16.53 -1.73
N VAL A 88 -13.16 17.06 -0.53
CA VAL A 88 -14.27 17.58 0.29
C VAL A 88 -14.93 18.79 -0.39
N SER A 89 -14.13 19.73 -0.90
CA SER A 89 -14.62 20.96 -1.53
C SER A 89 -15.42 20.66 -2.80
N SER A 90 -15.01 19.67 -3.58
CA SER A 90 -15.72 19.26 -4.80
C SER A 90 -17.10 18.67 -4.48
N GLN A 91 -17.25 17.93 -3.38
CA GLN A 91 -18.55 17.42 -2.93
C GLN A 91 -19.47 18.53 -2.41
N VAL A 92 -18.91 19.47 -1.62
CA VAL A 92 -19.65 20.64 -1.13
C VAL A 92 -20.16 21.49 -2.30
N LYS A 93 -19.34 21.73 -3.33
CA LYS A 93 -19.75 22.45 -4.56
C LYS A 93 -20.89 21.74 -5.31
N ARG A 94 -20.97 20.41 -5.22
CA ARG A 94 -22.05 19.60 -5.81
C ARG A 94 -23.30 19.54 -4.92
N GLY A 95 -23.34 20.28 -3.80
CA GLY A 95 -24.45 20.30 -2.85
C GLY A 95 -24.60 19.02 -2.04
N ARG A 96 -23.56 18.18 -1.98
CA ARG A 96 -23.58 16.89 -1.29
C ARG A 96 -22.70 16.93 -0.04
N PRO A 97 -23.12 16.29 1.06
CA PRO A 97 -22.24 16.13 2.20
C PRO A 97 -21.05 15.20 1.85
N TRP A 98 -19.89 15.49 2.45
CA TRP A 98 -18.63 14.78 2.16
C TRP A 98 -18.64 13.27 2.49
N TYR A 99 -19.54 12.84 3.39
CA TYR A 99 -19.70 11.45 3.80
C TYR A 99 -20.61 10.64 2.86
N GLN A 100 -21.23 11.28 1.86
CA GLN A 100 -22.07 10.57 0.91
C GLN A 100 -21.20 9.70 -0.03
N PHE A 101 -21.68 8.51 -0.35
CA PHE A 101 -21.04 7.65 -1.35
C PHE A 101 -21.23 8.23 -2.76
N GLY A 102 -20.15 8.22 -3.53
CA GLY A 102 -20.11 8.72 -4.89
C GLY A 102 -18.76 8.44 -5.54
N THR A 103 -18.58 8.91 -6.77
CA THR A 103 -17.26 8.96 -7.41
C THR A 103 -16.37 9.98 -6.72
N GLU A 104 -15.11 9.59 -6.52
CA GLU A 104 -14.06 10.49 -6.00
C GLU A 104 -14.49 11.10 -4.66
N THR A 105 -14.91 10.24 -3.72
CA THR A 105 -15.24 10.66 -2.36
C THR A 105 -14.24 10.12 -1.36
N VAL A 106 -13.95 10.92 -0.34
CA VAL A 106 -13.09 10.52 0.78
C VAL A 106 -13.67 9.28 1.47
N MET A 107 -14.98 9.28 1.72
CA MET A 107 -15.67 8.15 2.36
C MET A 107 -15.59 6.86 1.53
N GLY A 108 -15.77 6.95 0.21
CA GLY A 108 -15.65 5.81 -0.69
C GLY A 108 -14.24 5.23 -0.67
N THR A 109 -13.21 6.09 -0.66
CA THR A 109 -11.81 5.69 -0.56
C THR A 109 -11.52 4.95 0.76
N LEU A 110 -11.94 5.51 1.89
CA LEU A 110 -11.74 4.90 3.21
C LEU A 110 -12.40 3.52 3.33
N VAL A 111 -13.64 3.37 2.85
CA VAL A 111 -14.36 2.10 2.89
C VAL A 111 -13.70 1.05 2.01
N GLN A 112 -13.22 1.43 0.82
CA GLN A 112 -12.51 0.51 -0.07
C GLN A 112 -11.20 0.01 0.55
N TRP A 113 -10.43 0.90 1.18
CA TRP A 113 -9.21 0.54 1.90
C TRP A 113 -9.48 -0.36 3.11
N LEU A 114 -10.50 -0.04 3.91
CA LEU A 114 -10.91 -0.88 5.03
C LEU A 114 -11.33 -2.26 4.53
N GLY A 115 -12.13 -2.32 3.47
CA GLY A 115 -12.54 -3.57 2.84
C GLY A 115 -11.34 -4.40 2.35
N LEU A 116 -10.38 -3.77 1.69
CA LEU A 116 -9.14 -4.42 1.24
C LEU A 116 -8.33 -4.97 2.43
N MET A 117 -8.14 -4.19 3.49
CA MET A 117 -7.41 -4.63 4.69
C MET A 117 -8.09 -5.82 5.36
N LEU A 118 -9.41 -5.78 5.50
CA LEU A 118 -10.18 -6.89 6.04
C LEU A 118 -10.03 -8.15 5.16
N LEU A 119 -10.06 -7.99 3.84
CA LEU A 119 -9.85 -9.10 2.89
C LEU A 119 -8.45 -9.70 3.04
N LEU A 120 -7.41 -8.88 3.11
CA LEU A 120 -6.03 -9.33 3.28
C LEU A 120 -5.82 -10.04 4.62
N ILE A 121 -6.35 -9.49 5.71
CA ILE A 121 -6.26 -10.11 7.05
C ILE A 121 -7.01 -11.45 7.06
N ALA A 122 -8.23 -11.49 6.52
CA ALA A 122 -9.00 -12.73 6.43
C ALA A 122 -8.25 -13.77 5.58
N GLY A 123 -7.71 -13.37 4.42
CA GLY A 123 -6.89 -14.22 3.58
C GLY A 123 -5.65 -14.76 4.29
N ASN A 124 -4.95 -13.92 5.06
CA ASN A 124 -3.80 -14.33 5.86
C ASN A 124 -4.18 -15.33 6.97
N ILE A 125 -5.27 -15.07 7.70
CA ILE A 125 -5.76 -15.98 8.75
C ILE A 125 -6.12 -17.35 8.15
N VAL A 126 -6.85 -17.35 7.04
CA VAL A 126 -7.21 -18.57 6.32
C VAL A 126 -5.96 -19.29 5.81
N GLY A 127 -5.00 -18.57 5.22
CA GLY A 127 -3.73 -19.13 4.77
C GLY A 127 -2.95 -19.79 5.90
N VAL A 128 -2.78 -19.12 7.03
CA VAL A 128 -2.12 -19.67 8.23
C VAL A 128 -2.85 -20.89 8.76
N TYR A 129 -4.19 -20.85 8.83
CA TYR A 129 -5.00 -22.00 9.25
C TYR A 129 -4.81 -23.21 8.34
N LEU A 130 -4.86 -23.00 7.02
CA LEU A 130 -4.67 -24.05 6.03
C LEU A 130 -3.25 -24.62 6.06
N LEU A 131 -2.23 -23.77 6.18
CA LEU A 131 -0.83 -24.18 6.29
C LEU A 131 -0.58 -25.00 7.57
N ARG A 132 -1.14 -24.58 8.72
CA ARG A 132 -1.09 -25.36 9.97
C ARG A 132 -1.74 -26.73 9.78
N ARG A 133 -2.95 -26.77 9.22
CA ARG A 133 -3.68 -28.02 8.95
C ARG A 133 -2.92 -28.94 7.98
N TRP A 134 -2.19 -28.38 7.02
CA TRP A 134 -1.41 -29.16 6.07
C TRP A 134 -0.14 -29.73 6.70
N ARG A 135 0.58 -28.93 7.51
CA ARG A 135 1.74 -29.37 8.28
C ARG A 135 1.40 -30.51 9.25
N ASP A 136 0.27 -30.41 9.95
CA ASP A 136 -0.17 -31.45 10.90
C ASP A 136 -0.58 -32.76 10.21
N ARG A 137 -1.09 -32.68 8.97
CA ARG A 137 -1.35 -33.89 8.17
C ARG A 137 -0.05 -34.56 7.75
N ARG A 138 0.93 -33.80 7.26
CA ARG A 138 2.22 -34.33 6.81
C ARG A 138 3.01 -34.99 7.97
N GLY A 139 3.06 -34.35 9.13
CA GLY A 139 3.73 -34.91 10.32
C GLY A 139 3.09 -36.20 10.85
N ARG A 140 1.76 -36.34 10.75
CA ARG A 140 1.07 -37.61 11.08
C ARG A 140 1.45 -38.73 10.12
N THR A 141 1.55 -38.45 8.82
CA THR A 141 1.94 -39.45 7.82
C THR A 141 3.38 -39.91 8.00
N GLU A 142 4.32 -39.01 8.30
CA GLU A 142 5.72 -39.34 8.56
C GLU A 142 5.88 -40.20 9.83
N ARG A 143 5.22 -39.83 10.94
CA ARG A 143 5.21 -40.64 12.17
C ARG A 143 4.65 -42.04 11.95
N ALA A 144 3.57 -42.17 11.16
CA ALA A 144 2.99 -43.46 10.82
C ALA A 144 3.96 -44.35 10.03
N ARG A 145 4.74 -43.77 9.11
CA ARG A 145 5.76 -44.48 8.33
C ARG A 145 6.92 -44.97 9.20
N LEU A 146 7.41 -44.13 10.13
CA LEU A 146 8.49 -44.52 11.04
C LEU A 146 8.09 -45.68 11.95
N ILE A 147 6.88 -45.63 12.52
CA ILE A 147 6.36 -46.71 13.38
C ILE A 147 6.26 -48.04 12.61
N ALA A 148 5.85 -48.00 11.35
CA ALA A 148 5.76 -49.18 10.50
C ALA A 148 7.13 -49.82 10.21
N GLN A 149 8.20 -49.02 10.05
CA GLN A 149 9.57 -49.52 9.82
C GLN A 149 10.20 -50.12 11.08
N THR A 150 9.90 -49.62 12.28
CA THR A 150 10.41 -50.20 13.54
C THR A 150 9.76 -51.54 13.93
N ARG A 151 8.69 -51.96 13.25
CA ARG A 151 7.98 -53.23 13.56
C ARG A 151 8.36 -54.39 12.62
N THR A 152 9.23 -54.16 11.64
CA THR A 152 9.81 -55.16 10.74
C THR A 152 11.25 -55.44 11.14
#